data_AF-A0A9E3YC87-F1
#
_entry.id   AF-A0A9E3YC87-F1
#
_cell.length_a   1.000
_cell.length_b   1.000
_cell.length_c   1.000
_cell.angle_alpha   90.00
_cell.angle_beta   90.00
_cell.angle_gamma   90.00
#
_symmetry.space_group_name_H-M   'P 1'
#
loop_
_entity.id
_entity.type
_entity.pdbx_description
1 polymer ?
#
loop_
_entity_poly.entity_id
_entity_poly.type
_entity_poly.pdbx_seq_one_letter_code
_entity_poly.pdbx_strand_id
1 'polypeptide(L)'
;MIVKVTPQNGSVELVDPHAFDGFHVEAPADATPSEVSVALGTAEAGSPSNDHVWVRVDQVRGLAPAGDATWSAGFEAMLAYAQGKGWMNAGGDMIMAHLVAASSG
;
A
#
# COMPACT_ATOMS: atom_id res chain seq x y z
N MET A 1 3.59 7.81 2.04
CA MET A 1 2.57 7.37 1.08
C MET A 1 1.84 6.26 1.78
N ILE A 2 0.57 6.46 2.04
CA ILE A 2 -0.18 5.59 2.93
C ILE A 2 -1.26 4.93 2.11
N VAL A 3 -1.28 3.60 2.09
CA VAL A 3 -2.40 2.83 1.57
C VAL A 3 -3.33 2.57 2.74
N LYS A 4 -4.34 3.42 2.89
CA LYS A 4 -5.26 3.33 4.01
C LYS A 4 -6.38 2.37 3.68
N VAL A 5 -6.59 1.40 4.56
CA VAL A 5 -7.57 0.34 4.44
C VAL A 5 -8.65 0.59 5.48
N THR A 6 -9.91 0.56 5.06
CA THR A 6 -11.07 0.59 5.97
C THR A 6 -11.78 -0.75 5.87
N PRO A 7 -11.50 -1.73 6.75
CA PRO A 7 -12.04 -3.07 6.61
C PRO A 7 -13.57 -3.14 6.65
N GLN A 8 -14.22 -2.24 7.40
CA GLN A 8 -15.67 -2.23 7.62
C GLN A 8 -16.47 -2.04 6.32
N ASN A 9 -15.91 -1.33 5.33
CA ASN A 9 -16.52 -1.12 4.02
C ASN A 9 -15.66 -1.65 2.87
N GLY A 10 -14.53 -2.30 3.17
CA GLY A 10 -13.58 -2.82 2.20
C GLY A 10 -12.89 -1.76 1.34
N SER A 11 -12.90 -0.48 1.73
CA SER A 11 -12.31 0.58 0.93
C SER A 11 -10.79 0.65 1.10
N VAL A 12 -10.10 0.96 -0.01
CA VAL A 12 -8.68 1.27 -0.04
C VAL A 12 -8.50 2.64 -0.68
N GLU A 13 -7.72 3.50 -0.03
CA GLU A 13 -7.44 4.86 -0.51
C GLU A 13 -5.94 5.18 -0.38
N LEU A 14 -5.46 6.11 -1.21
CA LEU A 14 -4.09 6.60 -1.15
C LEU A 14 -4.05 7.95 -0.43
N VAL A 15 -3.41 7.99 0.73
CA VAL A 15 -3.19 9.21 1.52
C VAL A 15 -1.71 9.61 1.41
N ASP A 16 -1.46 10.93 1.40
CA ASP A 16 -0.13 11.51 1.17
C ASP A 16 0.61 10.90 -0.02
N PRO A 17 0.04 11.00 -1.25
CA PRO A 17 0.53 10.29 -2.43
C PRO A 17 1.96 10.68 -2.85
N HIS A 18 2.50 11.81 -2.37
CA HIS A 18 3.85 12.26 -2.68
C HIS A 18 4.91 11.89 -1.63
N ALA A 19 4.54 11.26 -0.51
CA ALA A 19 5.47 10.85 0.53
C ALA A 19 6.16 9.51 0.19
N PHE A 20 7.02 9.50 -0.83
CA PHE A 20 7.66 8.29 -1.39
C PHE A 20 8.66 7.59 -0.45
N ASP A 21 9.06 8.22 0.66
CA ASP A 21 9.99 7.68 1.66
C ASP A 21 9.28 6.96 2.82
N GLY A 22 7.95 7.07 2.91
CA GLY A 22 7.14 6.51 3.99
C GLY A 22 6.01 5.60 3.50
N PHE A 23 6.32 4.62 2.64
CA PHE A 23 5.33 3.66 2.13
C PHE A 23 4.89 2.65 3.19
N HIS A 24 3.61 2.68 3.57
CA HIS A 24 3.02 1.71 4.51
C HIS A 24 1.52 1.55 4.28
N VAL A 25 0.96 0.48 4.85
CA VAL A 25 -0.49 0.28 4.95
C VAL A 25 -0.95 0.73 6.33
N GLU A 26 -2.02 1.50 6.37
CA GLU A 26 -2.67 1.93 7.61
C GLU A 26 -4.05 1.29 7.74
N ALA A 27 -4.38 0.77 8.91
CA ALA A 27 -5.68 0.19 9.23
C ALA A 27 -6.17 0.67 10.61
N PRO A 28 -7.49 0.67 10.90
CA PRO A 28 -8.01 1.03 12.21
C PRO A 28 -7.29 0.28 13.35
N ALA A 29 -7.09 0.94 14.48
CA ALA A 29 -6.34 0.35 15.61
C ALA A 29 -7.02 -0.89 16.21
N ASP A 30 -8.32 -1.03 16.04
CA ASP A 30 -9.12 -2.19 16.43
C ASP A 30 -9.23 -3.26 15.32
N ALA A 31 -8.71 -3.00 14.12
CA ALA A 31 -8.72 -3.97 13.04
C ALA A 31 -7.72 -5.10 13.30
N THR A 32 -8.20 -6.33 13.20
CA THR A 32 -7.37 -7.52 13.24
C THR A 32 -6.58 -7.67 11.93
N PRO A 33 -5.40 -8.31 11.94
CA PRO A 33 -4.67 -8.62 10.70
C PRO A 33 -5.52 -9.39 9.69
N SER A 34 -6.45 -10.24 10.14
CA SER A 34 -7.37 -10.97 9.27
C SER A 34 -8.36 -10.07 8.56
N GLU A 35 -8.91 -9.05 9.23
CA GLU A 35 -9.84 -8.09 8.61
C GLU A 35 -9.13 -7.24 7.56
N VAL A 36 -7.90 -6.80 7.86
CA VAL A 36 -7.05 -6.08 6.89
C VAL A 36 -6.75 -6.96 5.67
N SER A 37 -6.45 -8.24 5.90
CA SER A 37 -6.20 -9.22 4.84
C SER A 37 -7.39 -9.40 3.92
N VAL A 38 -8.59 -9.56 4.50
CA VAL A 38 -9.85 -9.71 3.75
C VAL A 38 -10.15 -8.45 2.94
N ALA A 39 -9.95 -7.27 3.52
CA ALA A 39 -10.19 -6.00 2.84
C ALA A 39 -9.22 -5.79 1.66
N LEU A 40 -7.92 -6.05 1.86
CA LEU A 40 -6.93 -6.00 0.79
C LEU A 40 -7.22 -7.01 -0.32
N GLY A 41 -7.63 -8.23 0.03
CA GLY A 41 -8.01 -9.25 -0.94
C GLY A 41 -9.26 -8.88 -1.72
N THR A 42 -10.28 -8.33 -1.05
CA THR A 42 -11.55 -7.90 -1.66
C THR A 42 -11.35 -6.72 -2.62
N ALA A 43 -10.45 -5.81 -2.29
CA ALA A 43 -10.08 -4.69 -3.15
C ALA A 43 -9.09 -5.08 -4.27
N GLU A 44 -8.69 -6.36 -4.34
CA GLU A 44 -7.60 -6.86 -5.20
C GLU A 44 -6.28 -6.07 -5.00
N ALA A 45 -6.12 -5.43 -3.84
CA ALA A 45 -5.07 -4.49 -3.53
C ALA A 45 -3.86 -5.14 -2.88
N GLY A 46 -3.96 -6.40 -2.42
CA GLY A 46 -2.83 -7.03 -1.74
C GLY A 46 -3.08 -8.41 -1.17
N SER A 47 -2.03 -8.95 -0.54
CA SER A 47 -2.06 -10.21 0.23
C SER A 47 -1.29 -10.02 1.53
N PRO A 48 -1.78 -10.56 2.67
CA PRO A 48 -1.02 -10.54 3.90
C PRO A 48 0.24 -11.39 3.84
N SER A 49 1.21 -11.02 4.69
CA SER A 49 2.36 -11.80 5.15
C SER A 49 2.41 -11.69 6.69
N ASN A 50 3.23 -12.50 7.34
CA ASN A 50 3.24 -12.60 8.82
C ASN A 50 3.56 -11.27 9.52
N ASP A 51 4.49 -10.47 8.98
CA ASP A 51 4.90 -9.17 9.55
C ASP A 51 4.71 -7.97 8.60
N HIS A 52 4.32 -8.25 7.35
CA HIS A 52 4.21 -7.28 6.25
C HIS A 52 2.95 -7.55 5.43
N VAL A 53 2.59 -6.62 4.57
CA VAL A 53 1.54 -6.83 3.58
C VAL A 53 2.10 -6.54 2.19
N TRP A 54 1.73 -7.38 1.22
CA TRP A 54 1.99 -7.12 -0.18
C TRP A 54 0.91 -6.21 -0.71
N VAL A 55 1.29 -5.13 -1.39
CA VAL A 55 0.37 -4.22 -2.07
C VAL A 55 0.62 -4.30 -3.56
N ARG A 56 -0.44 -4.40 -4.37
CA ARG A 56 -0.30 -4.41 -5.83
C ARG A 56 0.05 -3.02 -6.37
N VAL A 57 1.04 -2.98 -7.25
CA VAL A 57 1.56 -1.75 -7.86
C VAL A 57 0.52 -1.08 -8.75
N ASP A 58 -0.27 -1.86 -9.49
CA ASP A 58 -1.33 -1.34 -10.36
C ASP A 58 -2.46 -0.67 -9.56
N GLN A 59 -2.80 -1.18 -8.38
CA GLN A 59 -3.77 -0.54 -7.51
C GLN A 59 -3.27 0.79 -6.94
N VAL A 60 -2.00 0.87 -6.54
CA VAL A 60 -1.42 2.16 -6.12
C VAL A 60 -1.47 3.18 -7.27
N ARG A 61 -1.20 2.75 -8.51
CA ARG A 61 -1.35 3.59 -9.70
C ARG A 61 -2.81 3.99 -9.96
N GLY A 62 -3.76 3.10 -9.72
CA GLY A 62 -5.19 3.36 -9.89
C GLY A 62 -5.75 4.38 -8.89
N LEU A 63 -5.17 4.45 -7.69
CA LEU A 63 -5.53 5.39 -6.62
C LEU A 63 -4.74 6.71 -6.66
N ALA A 64 -3.79 6.84 -7.58
CA ALA A 64 -2.93 8.00 -7.70
C ALA A 64 -3.68 9.24 -8.26
N PRO A 65 -3.14 10.46 -8.03
CA PRO A 65 -3.62 11.65 -8.72
C PRO A 65 -3.56 11.48 -10.25
N ALA A 66 -4.72 11.54 -10.91
CA ALA A 66 -4.83 11.29 -12.34
C ALA A 66 -4.03 12.30 -13.17
N GLY A 67 -3.22 11.80 -14.10
CA GLY A 67 -2.44 12.64 -15.02
C GLY A 67 -1.19 13.30 -14.41
N ASP A 68 -0.81 12.95 -13.19
CA ASP A 68 0.39 13.50 -12.55
C ASP A 68 1.65 12.74 -12.97
N ALA A 69 2.40 13.35 -13.91
CA ALA A 69 3.68 12.83 -14.37
C ALA A 69 4.78 12.89 -13.29
N THR A 70 4.71 13.86 -12.37
CA THR A 70 5.67 13.98 -11.26
C THR A 70 5.46 12.86 -10.26
N TRP A 71 4.19 12.59 -9.94
CA TRP A 71 3.84 11.44 -9.12
C TRP A 71 4.32 10.13 -9.75
N SER A 72 4.06 9.95 -11.05
CA SER A 72 4.47 8.75 -11.78
C SER A 72 5.98 8.55 -11.71
N ALA A 73 6.78 9.58 -11.97
CA ALA A 73 8.24 9.50 -11.88
C ALA A 73 8.74 9.22 -10.45
N GLY A 74 8.13 9.85 -9.44
CA GLY A 74 8.46 9.61 -8.03
C GLY A 74 8.13 8.18 -7.59
N PHE A 75 7.00 7.65 -8.03
CA PHE A 75 6.59 6.29 -7.73
C PHE A 75 7.51 5.26 -8.39
N GLU A 76 7.90 5.45 -9.66
CA GLU A 76 8.88 4.57 -10.31
C GLU A 76 10.24 4.58 -9.59
N ALA A 77 10.70 5.74 -9.12
CA ALA A 77 11.92 5.83 -8.32
C ALA A 77 11.80 5.07 -6.99
N MET A 78 10.63 5.15 -6.34
CA MET A 78 10.32 4.40 -5.13
C MET A 78 10.34 2.88 -5.38
N LEU A 79 9.74 2.41 -6.48
CA LEU A 79 9.75 1.00 -6.87
C LEU A 79 11.18 0.50 -7.14
N ALA A 80 11.98 1.26 -7.88
CA ALA A 80 13.39 0.91 -8.14
C ALA A 80 14.20 0.78 -6.83
N TYR A 81 13.97 1.69 -5.87
CA TYR A 81 14.58 1.59 -4.54
C TYR A 81 14.11 0.35 -3.79
N ALA A 82 12.80 0.07 -3.76
CA ALA A 82 12.22 -1.10 -3.11
C ALA A 82 12.77 -2.41 -3.72
N GLN A 83 12.90 -2.47 -5.04
CA GLN A 83 13.53 -3.61 -5.74
C GLN A 83 14.97 -3.83 -5.28
N GLY A 84 15.78 -2.76 -5.19
CA GLY A 84 17.16 -2.82 -4.70
C GLY A 84 17.29 -3.28 -3.24
N LYS A 85 16.20 -3.20 -2.46
CA LYS A 85 16.11 -3.70 -1.08
C LYS A 85 15.52 -5.11 -0.97
N GLY A 86 15.04 -5.69 -2.08
CA GLY A 86 14.31 -6.96 -2.06
C GLY A 86 12.89 -6.84 -1.49
N TRP A 87 12.32 -5.63 -1.47
CA TRP A 87 10.96 -5.37 -1.00
C TRP A 87 9.91 -5.46 -2.11
N MET A 88 10.30 -5.97 -3.27
CA MET A 88 9.38 -6.33 -4.33
C MET A 88 9.35 -7.84 -4.49
N ASN A 89 8.19 -8.37 -4.88
CA ASN A 89 8.09 -9.78 -5.21
C ASN A 89 8.88 -10.11 -6.49
N ALA A 90 9.04 -11.39 -6.79
CA ALA A 90 9.79 -11.83 -7.97
C ALA A 90 9.20 -11.34 -9.31
N GLY A 91 7.88 -11.12 -9.37
CA GLY A 91 7.18 -10.59 -10.55
C GLY A 91 7.30 -9.08 -10.73
N GLY A 92 7.72 -8.36 -9.68
CA GLY A 92 7.78 -6.91 -9.66
C GLY A 92 6.42 -6.20 -9.70
N ASP A 93 5.32 -6.91 -9.46
CA ASP A 93 3.95 -6.38 -9.46
C ASP A 93 3.40 -6.13 -8.04
N MET A 94 4.16 -6.51 -7.01
CA MET A 94 3.81 -6.25 -5.61
C MET A 94 4.98 -5.64 -4.84
N ILE A 95 4.67 -4.67 -3.99
CA ILE A 95 5.58 -4.02 -3.07
C ILE A 95 5.22 -4.39 -1.62
N MET A 96 6.23 -4.70 -0.82
CA MET A 96 6.10 -5.01 0.60
C MET A 96 5.90 -3.71 1.39
N ALA A 97 4.88 -3.69 2.25
CA ALA A 97 4.56 -2.58 3.12
C ALA A 97 4.49 -3.05 4.57
N HIS A 98 4.82 -2.17 5.49
CA HIS A 98 4.54 -2.37 6.90
C HIS A 98 3.04 -2.14 7.15
N LEU A 99 2.43 -2.93 8.02
CA LEU A 99 1.09 -2.64 8.53
C LEU A 99 1.21 -1.80 9.81
N VAL A 100 0.56 -0.65 9.83
CA VAL A 100 0.56 0.29 10.95
C VAL A 100 -0.88 0.52 11.40
N ALA A 101 -1.09 0.58 12.72
CA ALA A 101 -2.37 0.99 13.27
C ALA A 101 -2.54 2.50 13.07
N ALA A 102 -3.72 2.92 12.62
CA ALA A 102 -4.09 4.32 12.45
C ALA A 102 -3.86 5.06 13.78
N SER A 103 -3.02 6.09 13.74
CA SER A 103 -2.84 6.98 14.87
C SER A 103 -4.19 7.59 15.22
N SER A 104 -4.63 7.43 16.46
CA SER A 104 -5.80 8.13 16.99
C SER A 104 -5.50 9.63 16.96
N GLY A 105 -6.00 10.32 15.94
CA GLY A 105 -5.96 11.78 15.85
C GLY A 105 -6.90 12.44 16.86
#